data_AF-A0A8S2VIW3-F1
#
_entry.id   AF-A0A8S2VIW3-F1
#
_cell.length_a   1.000
_cell.length_b   1.000
_cell.length_c   1.000
_cell.angle_alpha   90.00
_cell.angle_beta   90.00
_cell.angle_gamma   90.00
#
_symmetry.space_group_name_H-M   'P 1'
#
loop_
_entity.id
_entity.type
_entity.pdbx_description
1 polymer ?
#
loop_
_entity_poly.entity_id
_entity_poly.type
_entity_poly.pdbx_seq_one_letter_code
_entity_poly.pdbx_strand_id
1 'polypeptide(L)'
;ESYYAYTYLGLAIGIALIRTDYFFQLMLRGAYLLHNNMLKGVLYSSLRFYESNPVGCILNRFSKDQQVVDELLPLTFFNTIQLLMMAVGGVAIIAMTNPWITLILIPIIPTLL
;
A
#
# COMPACT_ATOMS: atom_id res chain seq x y z
N GLU A 1 -23.63 19.57 -23.57
CA GLU A 1 -23.13 18.24 -23.13
C GLU A 1 -21.61 18.21 -22.96
N SER A 2 -20.82 18.73 -23.90
CA SER A 2 -19.34 18.73 -23.80
C SER A 2 -18.78 19.47 -22.58
N TYR A 3 -19.42 20.57 -22.14
CA TYR A 3 -18.92 21.33 -20.99
C TYR A 3 -18.95 20.51 -19.68
N TYR A 4 -20.01 19.73 -19.44
CA TYR A 4 -20.09 18.85 -18.27
C TYR A 4 -18.97 17.80 -18.31
N ALA A 5 -18.72 17.20 -19.47
CA ALA A 5 -17.64 16.24 -19.64
C ALA A 5 -16.27 16.83 -19.28
N TYR A 6 -15.94 18.04 -19.74
CA TYR A 6 -14.69 18.71 -19.37
C TYR A 6 -14.59 19.03 -17.88
N THR A 7 -15.69 19.42 -17.22
CA THR A 7 -15.69 19.68 -15.77
C THR A 7 -15.44 18.40 -14.96
N TYR A 8 -16.06 17.27 -15.33
CA TYR A 8 -15.82 15.98 -14.66
C TYR A 8 -14.39 15.47 -14.89
N LEU A 9 -13.85 15.64 -16.09
CA LEU A 9 -12.46 15.29 -16.39
C LEU A 9 -11.46 16.07 -15.53
N GLY A 10 -11.65 17.39 -15.44
CA GLY A 10 -10.80 18.24 -14.61
C GLY A 10 -10.82 17.84 -13.13
N LEU A 11 -12.02 17.58 -12.60
CA LEU A 11 -12.18 17.10 -11.22
C LEU A 11 -11.51 15.73 -11.00
N ALA A 12 -11.71 14.78 -11.92
CA ALA A 12 -11.12 13.44 -11.82
C ALA A 12 -9.58 13.50 -11.81
N ILE A 13 -8.99 14.31 -12.68
CA ILE A 13 -7.53 14.51 -12.73
C ILE A 13 -7.04 15.19 -11.45
N GLY A 14 -7.73 16.23 -10.97
CA GLY A 14 -7.37 16.92 -9.73
C GLY A 14 -7.36 15.98 -8.52
N ILE A 15 -8.40 15.16 -8.38
CA ILE A 15 -8.49 14.15 -7.31
C ILE A 15 -7.37 13.12 -7.46
N ALA A 16 -7.08 12.67 -8.67
CA ALA A 16 -6.02 11.70 -8.92
C ALA A 16 -4.64 12.23 -8.50
N LEU A 17 -4.32 13.49 -8.82
CA LEU A 17 -3.05 14.13 -8.45
C LEU A 17 -2.90 14.28 -6.95
N ILE A 18 -3.93 14.78 -6.26
CA ILE A 18 -3.93 14.93 -4.79
C ILE A 18 -3.73 13.57 -4.12
N ARG A 19 -4.42 12.53 -4.62
CA ARG A 19 -4.29 11.16 -4.11
C ARG A 19 -2.87 10.64 -4.27
N THR A 20 -2.25 10.82 -5.43
CA THR A 20 -0.88 10.33 -5.69
C THR A 20 0.16 11.06 -4.86
N ASP A 21 0.03 12.37 -4.68
CA ASP A 21 0.95 13.16 -3.86
C ASP A 21 0.87 12.76 -2.38
N TYR A 22 -0.35 12.66 -1.83
CA TYR A 22 -0.55 12.22 -0.45
C TYR A 22 0.01 10.82 -0.20
N PHE A 23 -0.24 9.88 -1.13
CA PHE A 23 0.28 8.52 -1.05
C PHE A 23 1.81 8.49 -1.08
N PHE A 24 2.43 9.27 -1.97
CA PHE A 24 3.87 9.36 -2.08
C PHE A 24 4.51 9.88 -0.78
N GLN A 25 3.94 10.94 -0.19
CA GLN A 25 4.42 11.48 1.08
C GLN A 25 4.31 10.47 2.23
N LEU A 26 3.20 9.72 2.30
CA LEU A 26 3.03 8.66 3.30
C LEU A 26 4.09 7.56 3.16
N MET A 27 4.33 7.10 1.94
CA MET A 27 5.32 6.05 1.68
C MET A 27 6.74 6.49 2.01
N LEU A 28 7.14 7.69 1.56
CA LEU A 28 8.44 8.25 1.90
C LEU A 28 8.64 8.40 3.41
N ARG A 29 7.63 8.89 4.12
CA ARG A 29 7.70 9.04 5.58
C ARG A 29 7.80 7.69 6.29
N GLY A 30 7.06 6.69 5.81
CA GLY A 30 7.12 5.32 6.32
C GLY A 30 8.51 4.69 6.13
N ALA A 31 9.06 4.78 4.92
CA ALA A 31 10.40 4.32 4.59
C ALA A 31 11.48 4.98 5.46
N TYR A 32 11.41 6.31 5.60
CA TYR A 32 12.35 7.07 6.44
C TYR A 32 12.27 6.65 7.91
N LEU A 33 11.05 6.48 8.45
CA LEU A 33 10.86 6.04 9.83
C LEU A 33 11.41 4.63 10.06
N LEU A 34 11.17 3.71 9.12
CA LEU A 34 11.64 2.34 9.20
C LEU A 34 13.17 2.26 9.18
N HIS A 35 13.80 3.00 8.26
CA HIS A 35 15.27 3.11 8.20
C HIS A 35 15.85 3.69 9.49
N ASN A 36 15.28 4.79 10.00
CA ASN A 36 15.77 5.44 11.22
C ASN A 36 15.60 4.55 12.46
N ASN A 37 14.49 3.81 12.55
CA ASN A 37 14.27 2.86 13.63
C ASN A 37 15.27 1.69 13.57
N MET A 38 15.55 1.18 12.37
CA MET A 38 16.56 0.14 12.18
C MET A 38 17.95 0.64 12.58
N LEU A 39 18.32 1.86 12.16
CA LEU A 39 19.59 2.50 12.51
C LEU A 39 19.74 2.68 14.02
N LYS A 40 18.72 3.22 14.68
CA LYS A 40 18.72 3.35 16.15
C LYS A 40 18.85 1.98 16.82
N GLY A 41 18.12 0.97 16.36
CA GLY A 41 18.19 -0.38 16.91
C GLY A 41 19.61 -0.96 16.87
N VAL A 42 20.32 -0.76 15.77
CA VAL A 42 21.72 -1.20 15.63
C VAL A 42 22.65 -0.38 16.52
N LEU A 43 22.57 0.95 16.49
CA LEU A 43 23.45 1.82 17.29
C LEU A 43 23.36 1.54 18.80
N TYR A 44 22.18 1.21 19.31
CA TYR A 44 21.94 0.92 20.72
C TYR A 44 21.98 -0.59 21.06
N SER A 45 22.39 -1.44 20.13
CA SER A 45 22.48 -2.90 20.39
C SER A 45 23.73 -3.26 21.20
N SER A 46 23.63 -4.33 22.00
CA SER A 46 24.73 -4.84 22.82
C SER A 46 25.89 -5.39 21.96
N LEU A 47 27.12 -5.39 22.47
CA LEU A 47 28.28 -5.98 21.76
C LEU A 47 28.04 -7.44 21.33
N ARG A 48 27.35 -8.24 22.17
CA ARG A 48 26.98 -9.63 21.87
C ARG A 48 26.14 -9.79 20.60
N PHE A 49 25.35 -8.78 20.25
CA PHE A 49 24.59 -8.77 18.99
C PHE A 49 25.53 -8.71 17.79
N TYR A 50 26.59 -7.91 17.85
CA TYR A 50 27.59 -7.80 16.79
C TYR A 50 28.52 -9.01 16.70
N GLU A 51 28.78 -9.69 17.82
CA GLU A 51 29.52 -10.96 17.81
C GLU A 51 28.71 -12.08 17.13
N SER A 52 27.39 -12.09 17.33
CA SER A 52 26.50 -13.11 16.77
C SER A 52 26.06 -12.80 15.34
N ASN A 53 26.13 -11.54 14.91
CA ASN A 53 25.68 -11.08 13.59
C ASN A 53 26.82 -10.34 12.88
N PRO A 54 27.45 -10.94 11.85
CA PRO A 54 28.52 -10.27 11.14
C PRO A 54 28.02 -9.00 10.45
N VAL A 55 28.86 -7.96 10.44
CA VAL A 55 28.52 -6.62 9.90
C VAL A 55 27.98 -6.68 8.47
N GLY A 56 28.50 -7.60 7.64
CA GLY A 56 28.01 -7.82 6.28
C GLY A 56 26.54 -8.24 6.21
N CYS A 57 26.06 -9.04 7.16
CA CYS A 57 24.64 -9.43 7.21
C CYS A 57 23.74 -8.26 7.64
N ILE A 58 24.20 -7.44 8.59
CA ILE A 58 23.48 -6.23 9.01
C ILE A 58 23.39 -5.27 7.82
N LEU A 59 24.50 -5.01 7.14
CA LEU A 59 24.54 -4.15 5.96
C LEU A 59 23.65 -4.71 4.83
N ASN A 60 23.66 -6.02 4.62
CA ASN A 60 22.78 -6.65 3.63
C ASN A 60 21.29 -6.43 3.95
N ARG A 61 20.88 -6.43 5.21
CA ARG A 61 19.50 -6.07 5.59
C ARG A 61 19.20 -4.61 5.34
N PHE A 62 20.11 -3.71 5.74
CA PHE A 62 19.96 -2.27 5.49
C PHE A 62 19.87 -1.92 4.01
N SER A 63 20.59 -2.62 3.14
CA SER A 63 20.53 -2.36 1.69
C SER A 63 19.36 -3.10 1.04
N LYS A 64 19.29 -4.43 1.21
CA LYS A 64 18.35 -5.28 0.47
C LYS A 64 16.92 -5.14 0.98
N ASP A 65 16.73 -5.15 2.30
CA ASP A 65 15.37 -5.10 2.86
C ASP A 65 14.80 -3.68 2.73
N GLN A 66 15.63 -2.65 2.91
CA GLN A 66 15.22 -1.26 2.68
C GLN A 66 14.86 -1.03 1.21
N GLN A 67 15.62 -1.57 0.26
CA GLN A 67 15.28 -1.48 -1.16
C GLN A 67 13.91 -2.09 -1.46
N VAL A 68 13.58 -3.24 -0.86
CA VAL A 68 12.26 -3.86 -1.01
C VAL A 68 11.16 -2.96 -0.44
N VAL A 69 11.41 -2.32 0.71
CA VAL A 69 10.48 -1.36 1.31
C VAL A 69 10.31 -0.10 0.45
N ASP A 70 11.37 0.36 -0.21
CA ASP A 70 11.33 1.60 -0.99
C ASP A 70 10.71 1.39 -2.38
N GLU A 71 10.94 0.24 -3.02
CA GLU A 71 10.50 -0.02 -4.38
C GLU A 71 9.21 -0.87 -4.45
N LEU A 72 9.15 -1.96 -3.68
CA LEU A 72 8.10 -2.97 -3.82
C LEU A 72 6.86 -2.65 -2.97
N LEU A 73 7.07 -2.12 -1.76
CA LEU A 73 5.98 -1.81 -0.83
C LEU A 73 5.00 -0.77 -1.40
N PRO A 74 5.43 0.38 -1.98
CA PRO A 74 4.49 1.38 -2.49
C PRO A 74 3.61 0.82 -3.62
N LEU A 75 4.21 0.06 -4.54
CA LEU A 75 3.51 -0.54 -5.68
C LEU A 75 2.47 -1.57 -5.23
N THR A 76 2.90 -2.53 -4.39
CA THR A 76 2.02 -3.60 -3.91
C THR A 76 0.91 -3.05 -3.01
N PHE A 77 1.22 -2.10 -2.14
CA PHE A 77 0.24 -1.49 -1.25
C PHE A 77 -0.81 -0.68 -2.03
N PHE A 78 -0.37 0.10 -3.03
CA PHE A 78 -1.29 0.83 -3.91
C PHE A 78 -2.25 -0.12 -4.63
N ASN A 79 -1.72 -1.18 -5.25
CA ASN A 79 -2.52 -2.18 -5.95
C ASN A 79 -3.49 -2.90 -5.03
N THR A 80 -3.04 -3.24 -3.82
CA THR A 80 -3.88 -3.94 -2.83
C THR A 80 -5.06 -3.08 -2.40
N ILE A 81 -4.82 -1.81 -2.07
CA ILE A 81 -5.90 -0.88 -1.70
C ILE A 81 -6.84 -0.65 -2.89
N GLN A 82 -6.29 -0.44 -4.08
CA GLN A 82 -7.08 -0.22 -5.29
C GLN A 82 -8.01 -1.42 -5.57
N LEU A 83 -7.48 -2.64 -5.50
CA LEU A 83 -8.24 -3.87 -5.72
C LEU A 83 -9.30 -4.07 -4.64
N LEU A 84 -8.97 -3.82 -3.37
CA LEU A 84 -9.92 -3.92 -2.26
C LEU A 84 -11.07 -2.94 -2.42
N MET A 85 -10.79 -1.68 -2.77
CA MET A 85 -11.81 -0.66 -3.01
C MET A 85 -12.68 -1.00 -4.23
N MET A 86 -12.09 -1.51 -5.30
CA MET A 86 -12.81 -1.99 -6.48
C MET A 86 -13.72 -3.18 -6.15
N ALA A 87 -13.23 -4.14 -5.37
CA ALA A 87 -14.01 -5.31 -4.94
C ALA A 87 -15.19 -4.89 -4.08
N VAL A 88 -14.97 -4.04 -3.06
CA VAL A 88 -16.05 -3.51 -2.20
C VAL A 88 -17.07 -2.71 -3.02
N GLY A 89 -16.61 -1.83 -3.92
CA GLY A 89 -17.49 -1.05 -4.79
C GLY A 89 -18.32 -1.92 -5.74
N GLY A 90 -17.69 -2.95 -6.33
CA GLY A 90 -18.37 -3.92 -7.19
C GLY A 90 -19.47 -4.69 -6.44
N VAL A 91 -19.16 -5.21 -5.25
CA VAL A 91 -20.14 -5.89 -4.40
C VAL A 91 -21.29 -4.95 -4.01
N ALA A 92 -20.99 -3.69 -3.68
CA ALA A 92 -22.00 -2.69 -3.33
C ALA A 92 -22.96 -2.40 -4.50
N ILE A 93 -22.44 -2.23 -5.73
CA ILE A 93 -23.27 -1.99 -6.93
C ILE A 93 -24.18 -3.18 -7.21
N ILE A 94 -23.65 -4.40 -7.10
CA ILE A 94 -24.44 -5.63 -7.29
C ILE A 94 -25.54 -5.71 -6.22
N ALA A 95 -25.21 -5.40 -4.96
CA ALA A 95 -26.18 -5.40 -3.86
C ALA A 95 -27.32 -4.40 -4.05
N MET A 96 -27.03 -3.22 -4.59
CA MET A 96 -28.05 -2.21 -4.89
C MET A 96 -28.92 -2.60 -6.09
N THR A 97 -28.34 -3.27 -7.09
CA THR A 97 -29.05 -3.61 -8.33
C THR A 97 -29.89 -4.88 -8.20
N ASN A 98 -29.36 -5.92 -7.56
CA ASN A 98 -30.06 -7.18 -7.36
C ASN A 98 -29.60 -7.89 -6.07
N PRO A 99 -30.32 -7.70 -4.94
CA PRO A 99 -29.90 -8.21 -3.64
C PRO A 99 -29.90 -9.74 -3.53
N TRP A 100 -30.68 -10.44 -4.37
CA TRP A 100 -30.73 -11.91 -4.38
C TRP A 100 -29.40 -12.53 -4.83
N ILE A 101 -28.73 -11.91 -5.81
CA ILE A 101 -27.43 -12.36 -6.30
C ILE A 101 -26.35 -12.16 -5.23
N THR A 102 -26.41 -11.05 -4.49
CA THR A 102 -25.47 -10.77 -3.40
C THR A 102 -25.55 -11.82 -2.28
N LEU A 103 -26.75 -12.31 -1.97
CA LEU A 103 -26.96 -13.33 -0.94
C LEU A 103 -26.23 -14.65 -1.28
N ILE A 104 -26.15 -14.99 -2.57
CA ILE A 104 -25.39 -16.16 -3.08
C ILE A 104 -23.88 -15.88 -3.10
N LEU A 105 -23.46 -14.62 -3.30
CA LEU A 105 -22.05 -14.24 -3.39
C LEU A 105 -21.33 -14.25 -2.03
N ILE A 106 -22.03 -13.88 -0.95
CA ILE A 106 -21.48 -13.84 0.42
C ILE A 106 -20.78 -15.15 0.84
N PRO A 107 -21.36 -16.35 0.66
CA PRO A 107 -20.69 -17.61 1.01
C PRO A 107 -19.58 -18.01 0.03
N ILE A 108 -19.54 -17.45 -1.18
CA ILE A 108 -18.55 -17.80 -2.21
C ILE A 108 -17.25 -17.01 -2.01
N ILE A 109 -17.32 -15.76 -1.54
CA ILE A 109 -16.15 -14.89 -1.33
C ILE A 109 -15.07 -15.55 -0.45
N PRO A 110 -15.38 -16.18 0.71
CA PRO A 110 -14.37 -16.84 1.54
C PRO A 110 -13.77 -18.10 0.91
N THR A 111 -14.45 -18.72 -0.06
CA THR A 111 -13.96 -19.93 -0.74
C THR A 111 -13.07 -19.64 -1.94
N LEU A 112 -13.16 -18.43 -2.49
CA LEU A 112 -12.34 -17.95 -3.62
C LEU A 112 -11.04 -17.27 -3.19
N LEU A 113 -10.93 -16.92 -1.90
CA LEU A 113 -9.77 -16.26 -1.29
C LEU A 113 -8.81 -17.30 -0.71
#